data_AF-A0A917R9J1-F1
#
_entry.id   AF-A0A917R9J1-F1
#
_cell.length_a   1.000
_cell.length_b   1.000
_cell.length_c   1.000
_cell.angle_alpha   90.00
_cell.angle_beta   90.00
_cell.angle_gamma   90.00
#
_symmetry.space_group_name_H-M   'P 1'
#
loop_
_entity.id
_entity.type
_entity.pdbx_description
1 polymer ?
#
loop_
_entity_poly.entity_id
_entity_poly.type
_entity_poly.pdbx_seq_one_letter_code
_entity_poly.pdbx_strand_id
1 'polypeptide(L)'
;MTLYYFGNCRTAEQRAEMERLDNEGICLFCPEVIREHEQQQILWETAHWMVTPNEFPYAGTRLHLLLIPKEHATDLLELSSDARADFWEALASTKDRYGLDHYGLGVRNGDCRYTGGTIRHLHVHVLTGPGEVAADKEFTPVRMRFTSAPGR
;
A
#
# COMPACT_ATOMS: atom_id res chain seq x y z
N MET A 1 10.57 -3.08 -17.96
CA MET A 1 10.97 -2.54 -16.63
C MET A 1 10.58 -3.58 -15.60
N THR A 2 11.33 -3.73 -14.51
CA THR A 2 10.93 -4.65 -13.43
C THR A 2 9.60 -4.18 -12.82
N LEU A 3 8.79 -5.09 -12.31
CA LEU A 3 7.57 -4.82 -11.54
C LEU A 3 7.86 -4.56 -10.07
N TYR A 4 9.09 -4.87 -9.64
CA TYR A 4 9.52 -4.74 -8.26
C TYR A 4 10.85 -3.97 -8.13
N TYR A 5 11.13 -3.47 -6.93
CA TYR A 5 12.43 -2.95 -6.54
C TYR A 5 12.91 -3.65 -5.28
N PHE A 6 13.90 -4.54 -5.46
CA PHE A 6 14.38 -5.43 -4.41
C PHE A 6 15.21 -4.72 -3.31
N GLY A 7 15.70 -3.50 -3.57
CA GLY A 7 16.51 -2.74 -2.61
C GLY A 7 15.76 -2.28 -1.36
N ASN A 8 14.42 -2.32 -1.40
CA ASN A 8 13.56 -1.93 -0.28
C ASN A 8 12.85 -3.12 0.40
N CYS A 9 13.18 -4.36 0.03
CA CYS A 9 12.66 -5.56 0.70
C CYS A 9 13.00 -5.56 2.19
N ARG A 10 12.10 -6.08 3.01
CA ARG A 10 12.24 -6.11 4.48
C ARG A 10 12.74 -7.46 4.99
N THR A 11 12.39 -8.55 4.32
CA THR A 11 12.82 -9.91 4.69
C THR A 11 13.34 -10.67 3.47
N ALA A 12 14.03 -11.79 3.73
CA ALA A 12 14.55 -12.65 2.68
C ALA A 12 13.41 -13.37 1.92
N GLU A 13 12.35 -13.76 2.64
CA GLU A 13 11.16 -14.41 2.07
C GLU A 13 10.43 -13.44 1.12
N GLN A 14 10.23 -12.19 1.55
CA GLN A 14 9.62 -11.16 0.70
C GLN A 14 10.46 -10.94 -0.57
N ARG A 15 11.79 -10.90 -0.42
CA ARG A 15 12.70 -10.72 -1.56
C ARG A 15 12.61 -11.88 -2.54
N ALA A 16 12.65 -13.12 -2.05
CA ALA A 16 12.58 -14.32 -2.89
C ALA A 16 11.25 -14.40 -3.65
N GLU A 17 10.13 -14.10 -3.00
CA GLU A 17 8.82 -14.10 -3.67
C GLU A 17 8.72 -12.98 -4.71
N MET A 18 9.19 -11.77 -4.40
CA MET A 18 9.23 -10.68 -5.38
C MET A 18 10.12 -11.03 -6.58
N GLU A 19 11.28 -11.67 -6.38
CA GLU A 19 12.15 -12.11 -7.47
C GLU A 19 11.49 -13.18 -8.33
N ARG A 20 10.78 -14.14 -7.72
CA ARG A 20 10.00 -15.15 -8.44
C ARG A 20 8.93 -14.49 -9.32
N LEU A 21 8.11 -13.62 -8.73
CA LEU A 21 7.03 -12.90 -9.43
C LEU A 21 7.57 -11.99 -10.54
N ASP A 22 8.67 -11.27 -10.32
CA ASP A 22 9.29 -10.41 -11.35
C ASP A 22 9.79 -11.23 -12.55
N ASN A 23 10.41 -12.39 -12.30
CA ASN A 23 10.89 -13.30 -13.35
C ASN A 23 9.74 -13.89 -14.18
N GLU A 24 8.58 -14.08 -13.57
CA GLU A 24 7.36 -14.54 -14.25
C GLU A 24 6.57 -13.38 -14.91
N GLY A 25 6.98 -12.12 -14.70
CA GLY A 25 6.28 -10.94 -15.21
C GLY A 25 4.93 -10.69 -14.52
N ILE A 26 4.78 -11.14 -13.27
CA ILE A 26 3.53 -11.11 -12.51
C ILE A 26 3.56 -9.95 -11.51
N CYS A 27 2.54 -9.10 -11.56
CA CYS A 27 2.33 -8.07 -10.54
C CYS A 27 1.37 -8.56 -9.46
N LEU A 28 1.85 -8.66 -8.22
CA LEU A 28 1.08 -9.11 -7.05
C LEU A 28 -0.22 -8.33 -6.83
N PHE A 29 -0.23 -7.04 -7.23
CA PHE A 29 -1.35 -6.12 -6.99
C PHE A 29 -2.32 -6.00 -8.17
N CYS A 30 -2.05 -6.69 -9.29
CA CYS A 30 -3.05 -6.81 -10.34
C CYS A 30 -4.24 -7.67 -9.87
N PRO A 31 -5.49 -7.33 -10.27
CA PRO A 31 -6.70 -7.97 -9.73
C PRO A 31 -6.74 -9.49 -9.85
N GLU A 32 -6.29 -10.04 -10.97
CA GLU A 32 -6.26 -11.47 -11.23
C GLU A 32 -5.30 -12.21 -10.29
N VAL A 33 -4.19 -11.58 -9.93
CA VAL A 33 -3.16 -12.16 -9.07
C VAL A 33 -3.55 -12.04 -7.61
N ILE A 34 -3.94 -10.84 -7.17
CA ILE A 34 -4.24 -10.58 -5.76
C ILE A 34 -5.47 -11.37 -5.27
N ARG A 35 -6.43 -11.68 -6.16
CA ARG A 35 -7.60 -12.51 -5.83
C ARG A 35 -7.26 -13.96 -5.53
N GLU A 36 -6.19 -14.48 -6.12
CA GLU A 36 -5.74 -15.85 -5.93
C GLU A 36 -4.68 -15.97 -4.83
N HIS A 37 -4.20 -14.83 -4.31
CA HIS A 37 -3.14 -14.82 -3.32
C HIS A 37 -3.66 -15.24 -1.94
N GLU A 38 -2.95 -16.15 -1.25
CA GLU A 38 -3.41 -16.75 0.00
C GLU A 38 -3.44 -15.79 1.19
N GLN A 39 -2.47 -14.87 1.26
CA GLN A 39 -2.29 -14.00 2.44
C GLN A 39 -2.92 -12.61 2.24
N GLN A 40 -2.63 -11.97 1.11
CA GLN A 40 -3.21 -10.70 0.71
C GLN A 40 -4.67 -10.79 0.24
N GLN A 41 -5.61 -10.74 1.18
CA GLN A 41 -7.05 -10.83 0.91
C GLN A 41 -7.70 -9.49 0.58
N ILE A 42 -8.54 -9.47 -0.47
CA ILE A 42 -9.44 -8.33 -0.73
C ILE A 42 -10.58 -8.36 0.29
N LEU A 43 -10.69 -7.29 1.08
CA LEU A 43 -11.75 -7.14 2.07
C LEU A 43 -13.04 -6.65 1.42
N TRP A 44 -12.93 -5.70 0.50
CA TRP A 44 -13.99 -5.22 -0.40
C TRP A 44 -13.36 -4.42 -1.55
N GLU A 45 -14.18 -4.04 -2.53
CA GLU A 45 -13.77 -3.27 -3.68
C GLU A 45 -14.87 -2.31 -4.13
N THR A 46 -14.45 -1.21 -4.76
CA THR A 46 -15.31 -0.30 -5.53
C THR A 46 -15.18 -0.62 -7.02
N ALA A 47 -15.61 0.26 -7.92
CA ALA A 47 -15.52 0.02 -9.35
C ALA A 47 -14.05 -0.16 -9.80
N HIS A 48 -13.14 0.70 -9.30
CA HIS A 48 -11.75 0.81 -9.74
C HIS A 48 -10.71 0.53 -8.65
N TRP A 49 -11.10 0.34 -7.39
CA TRP A 49 -10.16 0.10 -6.28
C TRP A 49 -10.50 -1.16 -5.48
N MET A 50 -9.47 -1.81 -4.98
CA MET A 50 -9.53 -2.94 -4.06
C MET A 50 -8.95 -2.49 -2.70
N VAL A 51 -9.57 -2.91 -1.61
CA VAL A 51 -9.08 -2.63 -0.26
C VAL A 51 -8.61 -3.91 0.40
N THR A 52 -7.37 -3.91 0.87
CA THR A 52 -6.72 -5.07 1.50
C THR A 52 -6.07 -4.66 2.82
N PRO A 53 -5.82 -5.58 3.76
CA PRO A 53 -4.84 -5.32 4.79
C PRO A 53 -3.45 -5.17 4.18
N ASN A 54 -2.52 -4.56 4.92
CA ASN A 54 -1.10 -4.71 4.61
C ASN A 54 -0.59 -5.97 5.30
N GLU A 55 -0.08 -6.92 4.53
CA GLU A 55 0.56 -8.15 5.06
C GLU A 55 1.75 -7.85 5.98
N PHE A 56 2.46 -6.75 5.72
CA PHE A 56 3.60 -6.27 6.50
C PHE A 56 3.30 -4.88 7.11
N PRO A 57 2.42 -4.80 8.12
CA PRO A 57 2.03 -3.53 8.69
C PRO A 57 3.23 -2.83 9.36
N TYR A 58 3.30 -1.50 9.23
CA TYR A 58 4.31 -0.69 9.92
C TYR A 58 4.22 -0.85 11.44
N ALA A 59 5.39 -0.84 12.10
CA ALA A 59 5.48 -0.80 13.54
C ALA A 59 4.65 0.36 14.12
N GLY A 60 3.92 0.09 15.19
CA GLY A 60 3.03 1.05 15.85
C GLY A 60 1.65 1.22 15.19
N THR A 61 1.37 0.64 14.02
CA THR A 61 0.03 0.75 13.42
C THR A 61 -1.00 -0.07 14.20
N ARG A 62 -2.20 0.49 14.37
CA ARG A 62 -3.40 -0.22 14.83
C ARG A 62 -4.25 -0.69 13.66
N LEU A 63 -4.37 0.17 12.65
CA LEU A 63 -4.95 -0.16 11.36
C LEU A 63 -3.94 0.20 10.27
N HIS A 64 -3.76 -0.71 9.32
CA HIS A 64 -2.94 -0.50 8.15
C HIS A 64 -3.57 -1.21 6.96
N LEU A 65 -4.29 -0.44 6.15
CA LEU A 65 -4.92 -0.91 4.93
C LEU A 65 -4.18 -0.36 3.70
N LEU A 66 -4.33 -1.06 2.60
CA LEU A 66 -3.91 -0.61 1.27
C LEU A 66 -5.17 -0.44 0.41
N LEU A 67 -5.30 0.72 -0.19
CA LEU A 67 -6.21 0.97 -1.31
C LEU A 67 -5.37 0.81 -2.58
N ILE A 68 -5.72 -0.17 -3.41
CA ILE A 68 -4.96 -0.57 -4.58
C ILE A 68 -5.87 -0.39 -5.81
N PRO A 69 -5.48 0.42 -6.81
CA PRO A 69 -6.28 0.54 -8.02
C PRO A 69 -6.21 -0.78 -8.80
N LYS A 70 -7.30 -1.15 -9.46
CA LYS A 70 -7.36 -2.31 -10.37
C LYS A 70 -6.54 -2.07 -11.63
N GLU A 71 -6.42 -0.80 -12.03
CA GLU A 71 -5.53 -0.35 -13.10
C GLU A 71 -4.07 -0.41 -12.63
N HIS A 72 -3.21 -1.06 -13.40
CA HIS A 72 -1.78 -1.10 -13.12
C HIS A 72 -1.14 0.24 -13.51
N ALA A 73 -0.83 1.07 -12.51
CA ALA A 73 -0.13 2.34 -12.66
C ALA A 73 0.91 2.51 -11.54
N THR A 74 1.91 3.38 -11.73
CA THR A 74 2.94 3.64 -10.70
C THR A 74 2.76 4.98 -10.00
N ASP A 75 1.93 5.84 -10.56
CA ASP A 75 1.63 7.17 -10.06
C ASP A 75 0.11 7.39 -10.05
N LEU A 76 -0.40 8.05 -9.00
CA LEU A 76 -1.81 8.40 -8.88
C LEU A 76 -2.29 9.31 -10.02
N LEU A 77 -1.39 10.08 -10.62
CA LEU A 77 -1.67 10.96 -11.76
C LEU A 77 -1.65 10.23 -13.12
N GLU A 78 -1.12 9.01 -13.17
CA GLU A 78 -1.16 8.15 -14.38
C GLU A 78 -2.50 7.44 -14.55
N LEU A 79 -3.25 7.26 -13.45
CA LEU A 79 -4.56 6.62 -13.46
C LEU A 79 -5.55 7.33 -14.39
N SER A 80 -6.46 6.54 -14.96
CA SER A 80 -7.66 7.05 -15.63
C SER A 80 -8.48 8.01 -14.75
N SER A 81 -9.23 8.91 -15.38
CA SER A 81 -10.14 9.84 -14.68
C SER A 81 -11.11 9.12 -13.75
N ASP A 82 -11.63 7.98 -14.21
CA ASP A 82 -12.64 7.21 -13.50
C ASP A 82 -12.04 6.53 -12.27
N ALA A 83 -10.84 5.95 -12.40
CA ALA A 83 -10.11 5.43 -11.26
C ALA A 83 -9.75 6.53 -10.25
N ARG A 84 -9.33 7.72 -10.71
CA ARG A 84 -9.06 8.84 -9.79
C ARG A 84 -10.32 9.36 -9.09
N ALA A 85 -11.47 9.37 -9.76
CA ALA A 85 -12.73 9.77 -9.15
C ALA A 85 -13.20 8.73 -8.11
N ASP A 86 -13.13 7.44 -8.45
CA ASP A 86 -13.57 6.33 -7.60
C ASP A 86 -12.67 6.10 -6.37
N PHE A 87 -11.45 6.65 -6.34
CA PHE A 87 -10.58 6.64 -5.17
C PHE A 87 -11.30 7.18 -3.91
N TRP A 88 -12.09 8.23 -4.07
CA TRP A 88 -12.79 8.86 -2.95
C TRP A 88 -13.90 7.96 -2.41
N GLU A 89 -14.56 7.16 -3.25
CA GLU A 89 -15.54 6.16 -2.84
C GLU A 89 -14.87 5.01 -2.05
N ALA A 90 -13.69 4.57 -2.51
CA ALA A 90 -12.90 3.57 -1.80
C ALA A 90 -12.45 4.08 -0.42
N LEU A 91 -12.05 5.35 -0.34
CA LEU A 91 -11.67 5.98 0.92
C LEU A 91 -12.86 6.19 1.86
N ALA A 92 -14.00 6.66 1.35
CA ALA A 92 -15.22 6.85 2.12
C ALA A 92 -15.73 5.52 2.68
N SER A 93 -15.82 4.47 1.86
CA SER A 93 -16.20 3.12 2.31
C SER A 93 -15.23 2.55 3.36
N THR A 94 -13.91 2.82 3.22
CA THR A 94 -12.91 2.46 4.24
C THR A 94 -13.18 3.16 5.56
N LYS A 95 -13.40 4.48 5.51
CA LYS A 95 -13.70 5.30 6.68
C LYS A 95 -14.94 4.78 7.42
N ASP A 96 -16.03 4.55 6.70
CA ASP A 96 -17.30 4.15 7.29
C ASP A 96 -17.24 2.73 7.87
N ARG A 97 -16.61 1.79 7.15
CA ARG A 97 -16.53 0.39 7.58
C ARG A 97 -15.71 0.20 8.86
N TYR A 98 -14.71 1.04 9.07
CA TYR A 98 -13.89 1.02 10.28
C TYR A 98 -14.28 2.08 11.32
N GLY A 99 -15.36 2.83 11.09
CA GLY A 99 -15.80 3.90 11.99
C GLY A 99 -14.71 4.94 12.25
N LEU A 100 -13.94 5.29 11.22
CA LEU A 100 -12.77 6.16 11.36
C LEU A 100 -13.21 7.62 11.41
N ASP A 101 -12.94 8.26 12.53
CA ASP A 101 -13.01 9.72 12.67
C ASP A 101 -11.67 10.40 12.34
N HIS A 102 -10.58 9.62 12.28
CA HIS A 102 -9.24 10.08 11.97
C HIS A 102 -8.42 8.95 11.32
N TYR A 103 -7.55 9.33 10.37
CA TYR A 103 -6.60 8.43 9.72
C TYR A 103 -5.52 9.24 9.00
N GLY A 104 -4.36 8.63 8.78
CA GLY A 104 -3.31 9.15 7.92
C GLY A 104 -3.38 8.50 6.54
N LEU A 105 -3.12 9.28 5.50
CA LEU A 105 -2.90 8.78 4.15
C LEU A 105 -1.42 8.89 3.79
N GLY A 106 -0.91 7.85 3.16
CA GLY A 106 0.46 7.83 2.62
C GLY A 106 0.48 7.17 1.26
N VAL A 107 1.07 7.82 0.27
CA VAL A 107 1.21 7.28 -1.08
C VAL A 107 2.63 7.53 -1.58
N ARG A 108 3.17 6.56 -2.31
CA ARG A 108 4.45 6.68 -3.00
C ARG A 108 4.19 6.61 -4.50
N ASN A 109 4.55 7.66 -5.20
CA ASN A 109 4.32 7.81 -6.64
C ASN A 109 5.63 7.68 -7.41
N GLY A 110 5.61 6.93 -8.51
CA GLY A 110 6.75 6.77 -9.41
C GLY A 110 7.80 5.77 -8.91
N ASP A 111 9.06 6.06 -9.17
CA ASP A 111 10.13 5.06 -9.05
C ASP A 111 10.46 4.69 -7.59
N CYS A 112 10.23 3.42 -7.28
CA CYS A 112 10.51 2.79 -5.99
C CYS A 112 11.94 3.00 -5.46
N ARG A 113 12.93 3.24 -6.34
CA ARG A 113 14.31 3.58 -5.95
C ARG A 113 14.38 4.81 -5.04
N TYR A 114 13.51 5.79 -5.27
CA TYR A 114 13.54 7.08 -4.58
C TYR A 114 12.47 7.23 -3.49
N THR A 115 11.41 6.43 -3.57
CA THR A 115 10.24 6.60 -2.70
C THR A 115 10.23 5.69 -1.48
N GLY A 116 11.04 4.62 -1.45
CA GLY A 116 10.97 3.60 -0.41
C GLY A 116 9.92 2.50 -0.66
N GLY A 117 9.31 2.46 -1.85
CA GLY A 117 8.40 1.41 -2.28
C GLY A 117 9.12 0.14 -2.75
N THR A 118 8.41 -0.99 -2.76
CA THR A 118 8.92 -2.29 -3.23
C THR A 118 8.21 -2.77 -4.49
N ILE A 119 6.91 -2.51 -4.61
CA ILE A 119 6.06 -2.94 -5.73
C ILE A 119 5.77 -1.72 -6.60
N ARG A 120 5.98 -1.84 -7.91
CA ARG A 120 5.66 -0.81 -8.92
C ARG A 120 4.22 -0.96 -9.37
N HIS A 121 3.31 -0.92 -8.41
CA HIS A 121 1.87 -0.80 -8.60
C HIS A 121 1.41 0.11 -7.47
N LEU A 122 0.73 1.19 -7.83
CA LEU A 122 0.28 2.21 -6.90
C LEU A 122 -0.51 1.60 -5.75
N HIS A 123 -0.26 2.06 -4.54
CA HIS A 123 -1.07 1.68 -3.38
C HIS A 123 -1.07 2.81 -2.37
N VAL A 124 -2.25 3.19 -1.92
CA VAL A 124 -2.45 4.23 -0.91
C VAL A 124 -2.60 3.56 0.44
N HIS A 125 -1.75 3.93 1.38
CA HIS A 125 -1.81 3.47 2.76
C HIS A 125 -2.86 4.27 3.53
N VAL A 126 -3.77 3.57 4.22
CA VAL A 126 -4.64 4.13 5.25
C VAL A 126 -4.14 3.64 6.61
N LEU A 127 -3.74 4.58 7.46
CA LEU A 127 -2.98 4.30 8.68
C LEU A 127 -3.66 4.90 9.91
N THR A 128 -3.72 4.13 10.99
CA THR A 128 -3.96 4.67 12.34
C THR A 128 -2.88 4.19 13.30
N GLY A 129 -2.51 5.06 14.25
CA GLY A 129 -1.54 4.75 15.30
C GLY A 129 -2.21 4.23 16.58
N PRO A 130 -1.43 4.03 17.65
CA PRO A 130 -1.94 3.48 18.90
C PRO A 130 -2.75 4.49 19.74
N GLY A 131 -2.78 5.78 19.34
CA GLY A 131 -3.42 6.86 20.10
C GLY A 131 -2.62 7.29 21.32
N GLU A 132 -3.29 7.92 22.28
CA GLU A 132 -2.72 8.16 23.61
C GLU A 132 -2.44 6.81 24.29
N VAL A 133 -1.19 6.63 24.69
CA VAL A 133 -0.76 5.45 25.46
C VAL A 133 -0.77 5.82 26.93
N ALA A 134 -1.20 4.89 27.78
CA ALA A 134 -1.10 5.03 29.23
C ALA A 134 0.36 5.38 29.63
N ALA A 135 0.53 6.15 30.71
CA ALA A 135 1.82 6.71 31.10
C ALA A 135 2.93 5.67 31.35
N ASP A 136 2.55 4.40 31.54
CA ASP A 136 3.42 3.24 31.77
C ASP A 136 3.74 2.44 30.49
N LYS A 137 3.18 2.82 29.32
CA LYS A 137 3.42 2.14 28.04
C LYS A 137 4.30 2.97 27.12
N GLU A 138 5.24 2.28 26.46
CA GLU A 138 6.09 2.89 25.45
C GLU A 138 5.28 3.27 24.19
N PHE A 139 5.42 4.52 23.74
CA PHE A 139 4.83 4.99 22.48
C PHE A 139 5.69 4.60 21.29
N THR A 140 5.15 3.76 20.40
CA THR A 140 5.81 3.45 19.11
C THR A 140 5.20 4.31 17.99
N PRO A 141 5.95 5.26 17.41
CA PRO A 141 5.46 6.07 16.31
C PRO A 141 5.36 5.27 15.00
N VAL A 142 4.32 5.56 14.20
CA VAL A 142 4.21 5.05 12.83
C VAL A 142 5.14 5.86 11.93
N ARG A 143 6.07 5.20 11.23
CA ARG A 143 7.04 5.84 10.33
C ARG A 143 6.96 5.26 8.93
N MET A 144 6.55 6.08 7.97
CA MET A 144 6.58 5.74 6.55
C MET A 144 7.90 6.23 5.93
N ARG A 145 8.65 5.32 5.31
CA ARG A 145 9.97 5.61 4.74
C ARG A 145 9.86 6.27 3.37
N PHE A 146 10.61 7.35 3.16
CA PHE A 146 10.94 7.95 1.87
C PHE A 146 12.47 8.01 1.75
N THR A 147 13.04 7.55 0.63
CA THR A 147 14.47 7.18 0.56
C THR A 147 15.36 8.18 -0.16
N SER A 148 14.81 9.25 -0.74
CA SER A 148 15.62 10.22 -1.50
C SER A 148 15.10 11.64 -1.38
N ALA A 149 16.02 12.60 -1.44
CA ALA A 149 15.70 14.01 -1.59
C ALA A 149 15.50 14.34 -3.08
N PRO A 150 14.62 15.31 -3.44
CA PRO A 150 14.54 15.80 -4.80
C PRO A 150 15.91 16.31 -5.27
N GLY A 151 16.30 15.95 -6.50
CA GLY A 151 17.43 16.62 -7.16
C GLY A 151 17.06 18.09 -7.32
N ARG A 152 17.78 18.98 -6.63
CA ARG A 152 17.65 20.42 -6.84
C ARG A 152 18.34 20.84 -8.13
#